data_AF-A8NJV0-F1
#
_entry.id   AF-A8NJV0-F1
#
_cell.length_a   1.000
_cell.length_b   1.000
_cell.length_c   1.000
_cell.angle_alpha   90.00
_cell.angle_beta   90.00
_cell.angle_gamma   90.00
#
_symmetry.space_group_name_H-M   'P 1'
#
loop_
_entity.id
_entity.type
_entity.pdbx_description
1 polymer ?
#
loop_
_entity_poly.entity_id
_entity_poly.type
_entity_poly.pdbx_seq_one_letter_code
_entity_poly.pdbx_strand_id
1 'polypeptide(L)'
;MILDDKTIMALPPPPPYLPSNNPFSHPTPGAQSPANPPPSFSEALNSPTCSHTPGRALKLSSLPPHILPAVVYNTFPTHPLIDTLLAFYIACMHVLRSTYLPAYTSLLRPYYSSDPFPSTPVPQAHGSTLNTVQRETPILDQFIALKVREDVFADDSELHLEREDMFKDIFDHSQPKARLEDLVRIYGVKEGVVTLAPPGVVTYTSTSTSSSSSKDTVMPARPNMPPPSPGGSTGRSSTSRFFSAFMRSSSSRSKSKSPSPPPTARQSATTKRKIRPVPFALLSVTFSTRKVGLQLMSTETGAKRTIVEVQRMSRDENLEAAASRIVAELKGLLLS
;
A
#
# COMPACT_ATOMS: atom_id res chain seq x y z
N MET A 1 17.75 36.86 18.98
CA MET A 1 16.84 37.70 19.79
C MET A 1 15.88 36.78 20.51
N ILE A 2 16.08 36.62 21.81
CA ILE A 2 15.20 35.85 22.69
C ILE A 2 14.11 36.84 23.10
N LEU A 3 12.88 36.63 22.65
CA LEU A 3 11.73 37.42 23.08
C LEU A 3 11.34 36.96 24.48
N ASP A 4 11.37 37.90 25.42
CA ASP A 4 11.07 37.68 26.84
C ASP A 4 9.57 37.39 27.03
N ASP A 5 9.24 36.20 27.54
CA ASP A 5 7.86 35.71 27.75
C ASP A 5 7.04 36.58 28.71
N LYS A 6 7.67 37.51 29.42
CA LYS A 6 7.00 38.46 30.31
C LYS A 6 6.14 39.50 29.59
N THR A 7 6.29 39.68 28.29
CA THR A 7 5.54 40.71 27.55
C THR A 7 4.14 40.24 27.12
N ILE A 8 3.89 38.92 27.11
CA ILE A 8 2.63 38.35 26.59
C ILE A 8 1.50 38.41 27.64
N MET A 9 1.81 38.62 28.93
CA MET A 9 0.81 38.67 30.00
C MET A 9 0.22 40.07 30.29
N ALA A 10 0.58 41.09 29.52
CA ALA A 10 0.09 42.46 29.72
C ALA A 10 -0.94 42.91 28.66
N LEU A 11 -1.61 41.97 27.97
CA LEU A 11 -2.71 42.33 27.08
C LEU A 11 -3.97 42.64 27.92
N PRO A 12 -4.60 43.82 27.72
CA PRO A 12 -5.83 44.15 28.42
C PRO A 12 -6.91 43.11 28.10
N PRO A 13 -7.78 42.77 29.08
CA PRO A 13 -8.87 41.82 28.85
C PRO A 13 -9.74 42.32 27.69
N PRO A 14 -10.23 41.40 26.82
CA PRO A 14 -11.08 41.78 25.72
C PRO A 14 -12.34 42.50 26.24
N PRO A 15 -12.79 43.56 25.56
CA PRO A 15 -13.96 44.31 25.98
C PRO A 15 -15.21 43.41 26.03
N PRO A 16 -16.12 43.65 26.99
CA PRO A 16 -17.35 42.86 27.12
C PRO A 16 -18.21 42.99 25.86
N TYR A 17 -18.61 41.85 25.30
CA TYR A 17 -19.51 41.79 24.15
C TYR A 17 -20.86 42.42 24.51
N LEU A 18 -21.18 43.55 23.88
CA LEU A 18 -22.48 44.18 24.02
C LEU A 18 -23.52 43.38 23.21
N PRO A 19 -24.72 43.11 23.76
CA PRO A 19 -25.80 42.49 23.01
C PRO A 19 -26.21 43.40 21.86
N SER A 20 -26.17 42.87 20.65
CA SER A 20 -26.61 43.54 19.43
C SER A 20 -28.15 43.69 19.46
N ASN A 21 -28.64 44.76 20.07
CA ASN A 21 -30.02 45.21 19.94
C ASN A 21 -30.16 45.88 18.58
N ASN A 22 -30.64 45.14 17.59
CA ASN A 22 -30.87 45.65 16.24
C ASN A 22 -32.39 45.85 16.02
N PRO A 23 -32.96 47.05 16.28
CA PRO A 23 -34.34 47.36 15.98
C PRO A 23 -34.44 47.87 14.53
N PHE A 24 -34.27 47.00 13.55
CA PHE A 24 -34.57 47.32 12.15
C PHE A 24 -35.66 46.39 11.62
N SER A 25 -36.89 46.71 12.02
CA SER A 25 -38.12 46.22 11.42
C SER A 25 -38.30 46.82 10.02
N HIS A 26 -38.08 46.01 8.98
CA HIS A 26 -38.51 46.33 7.62
C HIS A 26 -40.01 45.97 7.44
N PRO A 27 -40.80 46.83 6.77
CA PRO A 27 -42.18 46.53 6.44
C PRO A 27 -42.27 45.62 5.21
N THR A 28 -43.12 44.60 5.32
CA THR A 28 -43.54 43.66 4.27
C THR A 28 -44.56 44.32 3.34
N PRO A 29 -44.39 44.23 2.01
CA PRO A 29 -45.54 44.19 1.12
C PRO A 29 -45.40 43.08 0.07
N GLY A 30 -46.38 42.18 0.02
CA GLY A 30 -46.56 41.26 -1.11
C GLY A 30 -46.94 39.86 -0.67
N ALA A 31 -48.25 39.62 -0.53
CA ALA A 31 -48.83 38.29 -0.38
C ALA A 31 -48.45 37.41 -1.58
N GLN A 32 -47.65 36.38 -1.35
CA GLN A 32 -47.52 35.22 -2.23
C GLN A 32 -48.09 34.01 -1.50
N SER A 33 -48.91 33.24 -2.22
CA SER A 33 -49.64 32.06 -1.77
C SER A 33 -48.79 31.10 -0.93
N PRO A 34 -49.40 30.34 0.00
CA PRO A 34 -48.70 29.29 0.74
C PRO A 34 -48.14 28.28 -0.27
N ALA A 35 -46.83 28.30 -0.45
CA ALA A 35 -46.13 27.28 -1.20
C ALA A 35 -46.35 25.96 -0.46
N ASN A 36 -47.05 25.03 -1.10
CA ASN A 36 -47.20 23.68 -0.58
C ASN A 36 -45.80 23.12 -0.27
N PRO A 37 -45.60 22.48 0.89
CA PRO A 37 -44.33 21.82 1.18
C PRO A 37 -44.02 20.83 0.05
N PRO A 38 -42.75 20.70 -0.36
CA PRO A 38 -42.38 19.72 -1.37
C PRO A 38 -42.88 18.33 -0.95
N PRO A 39 -43.48 17.55 -1.88
CA PRO A 39 -44.03 16.25 -1.57
C PRO A 39 -42.95 15.34 -0.98
N SER A 40 -43.39 14.44 -0.09
CA SER A 40 -42.52 13.42 0.48
C SER A 40 -41.85 12.62 -0.63
N PHE A 41 -40.57 12.30 -0.48
CA PHE A 41 -39.81 11.50 -1.45
C PHE A 41 -40.50 10.15 -1.78
N SER A 42 -41.31 9.64 -0.86
CA SER A 42 -42.14 8.44 -1.02
C SER A 42 -43.22 8.59 -2.12
N GLU A 43 -43.77 9.78 -2.34
CA GLU A 43 -44.82 10.03 -3.34
C GLU A 43 -44.26 10.22 -4.75
N ALA A 44 -43.03 10.73 -4.88
CA ALA A 44 -42.37 10.91 -6.17
C ALA A 44 -42.08 9.57 -6.88
N LEU A 45 -41.81 8.51 -6.11
CA LEU A 45 -41.57 7.16 -6.63
C LEU A 45 -42.83 6.45 -7.15
N ASN A 46 -44.02 6.91 -6.76
CA ASN A 46 -45.29 6.31 -7.15
C ASN A 46 -46.00 7.05 -8.31
N SER A 47 -45.38 8.08 -8.88
CA SER A 47 -45.96 8.81 -10.02
C SER A 47 -45.90 7.98 -11.32
N PRO A 48 -47.04 7.67 -11.96
CA PRO A 48 -47.12 6.75 -13.10
C PRO A 48 -46.61 7.33 -14.44
N THR A 49 -45.94 8.47 -14.45
CA THR A 49 -45.49 9.18 -15.67
C THR A 49 -44.03 8.92 -16.07
N CYS A 50 -43.26 8.13 -15.31
CA CYS A 50 -41.91 7.76 -15.72
C CYS A 50 -41.92 6.52 -16.63
N SER A 51 -41.82 6.77 -17.94
CA SER A 51 -41.58 5.76 -18.97
C SER A 51 -40.18 5.14 -18.80
N HIS A 52 -40.12 4.01 -18.09
CA HIS A 52 -38.92 3.20 -17.99
C HIS A 52 -38.56 2.62 -19.36
N THR A 53 -37.44 3.05 -19.91
CA THR A 53 -36.77 2.37 -21.03
C THR A 53 -36.01 1.16 -20.47
N PRO A 54 -36.38 -0.09 -20.83
CA PRO A 54 -35.68 -1.27 -20.35
C PRO A 54 -34.32 -1.38 -21.05
N GLY A 55 -33.23 -1.29 -20.29
CA GLY A 55 -31.88 -1.60 -20.80
C GLY A 55 -30.74 -0.72 -20.33
N ARG A 56 -30.98 0.39 -19.63
CA ARG A 56 -29.89 1.22 -19.10
C ARG A 56 -29.48 0.73 -17.71
N ALA A 57 -28.31 0.10 -17.61
CA ALA A 57 -27.70 -0.26 -16.34
C ALA A 57 -27.60 1.00 -15.46
N LEU A 58 -28.28 0.97 -14.30
CA LEU A 58 -28.25 2.07 -13.33
C LEU A 58 -26.85 2.19 -12.77
N LYS A 59 -26.21 3.34 -12.97
CA LYS A 59 -24.92 3.63 -12.36
C LYS A 59 -25.13 4.00 -10.90
N LEU A 60 -24.33 3.48 -9.97
CA LEU A 60 -24.40 3.85 -8.54
C LEU A 60 -24.33 5.38 -8.32
N SER A 61 -23.62 6.09 -9.19
CA SER A 61 -23.50 7.55 -9.14
C SER A 61 -24.78 8.32 -9.50
N SER A 62 -25.81 7.63 -10.01
CA SER A 62 -27.12 8.23 -10.33
C SER A 62 -28.14 8.11 -9.18
N LEU A 63 -27.77 7.41 -8.10
CA LEU A 63 -28.62 7.29 -6.92
C LEU A 63 -28.43 8.53 -6.01
N PRO A 64 -29.51 9.08 -5.44
CA PRO A 64 -29.43 10.10 -4.41
C PRO A 64 -28.51 9.67 -3.24
N PRO A 65 -27.68 10.56 -2.68
CA PRO A 65 -26.67 10.21 -1.67
C PRO A 65 -27.24 9.48 -0.43
N HIS A 66 -28.48 9.77 -0.06
CA HIS A 66 -29.15 9.18 1.10
C HIS A 66 -29.64 7.74 0.88
N ILE A 67 -29.72 7.26 -0.37
CA ILE A 67 -30.14 5.87 -0.70
C ILE A 67 -28.97 4.89 -0.64
N LEU A 68 -27.75 5.34 -0.88
CA LEU A 68 -26.55 4.50 -0.78
C LEU A 68 -26.39 3.88 0.63
N PRO A 69 -26.57 4.63 1.74
CA PRO A 69 -26.66 4.08 3.07
C PRO A 69 -27.77 3.02 3.18
N ALA A 70 -28.98 3.28 2.68
CA ALA A 70 -30.11 2.36 2.82
C ALA A 70 -29.91 1.04 2.06
N VAL A 71 -29.30 1.08 0.86
CA VAL A 71 -28.93 -0.12 0.11
C VAL A 71 -27.90 -0.92 0.89
N VAL A 72 -26.86 -0.28 1.39
CA VAL A 72 -25.84 -0.90 2.27
C VAL A 72 -26.53 -1.53 3.49
N TYR A 73 -27.33 -0.77 4.24
CA TYR A 73 -27.99 -1.26 5.45
C TYR A 73 -28.94 -2.45 5.20
N ASN A 74 -29.61 -2.52 4.05
CA ASN A 74 -30.55 -3.59 3.73
C ASN A 74 -29.92 -4.80 3.01
N THR A 75 -28.74 -4.66 2.39
CA THR A 75 -28.07 -5.78 1.68
C THR A 75 -27.08 -6.55 2.55
N PHE A 76 -26.67 -6.04 3.71
CA PHE A 76 -25.75 -6.75 4.60
C PHE A 76 -26.50 -7.59 5.66
N PRO A 77 -26.45 -8.94 5.59
CA PRO A 77 -27.09 -9.81 6.58
C PRO A 77 -26.41 -9.73 7.96
N THR A 78 -27.22 -9.88 9.01
CA THR A 78 -26.92 -9.83 10.45
C THR A 78 -26.08 -11.02 10.96
N HIS A 79 -24.95 -11.31 10.32
CA HIS A 79 -23.96 -12.30 10.78
C HIS A 79 -22.59 -11.62 11.00
N PRO A 80 -21.64 -12.29 11.70
CA PRO A 80 -20.80 -11.69 12.73
C PRO A 80 -20.16 -10.37 12.29
N LEU A 81 -20.52 -9.31 13.02
CA LEU A 81 -20.29 -7.88 12.75
C LEU A 81 -18.88 -7.49 12.23
N ILE A 82 -17.86 -8.30 12.46
CA ILE A 82 -16.48 -7.96 12.11
C ILE A 82 -16.24 -8.08 10.59
N ASP A 83 -16.77 -9.12 9.95
CA ASP A 83 -16.54 -9.36 8.52
C ASP A 83 -17.32 -8.37 7.64
N THR A 84 -18.53 -8.01 8.07
CA THR A 84 -19.37 -7.02 7.38
C THR A 84 -18.80 -5.61 7.52
N LEU A 85 -18.32 -5.22 8.71
CA LEU A 85 -17.65 -3.93 8.91
C LEU A 85 -16.35 -3.83 8.10
N LEU A 86 -15.58 -4.92 7.99
CA LEU A 86 -14.38 -4.97 7.18
C LEU A 86 -14.69 -4.83 5.68
N ALA A 87 -15.66 -5.60 5.16
CA ALA A 87 -16.06 -5.52 3.76
C ALA A 87 -16.61 -4.14 3.40
N PHE A 88 -17.42 -3.55 4.28
CA PHE A 88 -17.93 -2.20 4.14
C PHE A 88 -16.80 -1.17 4.16
N TYR A 89 -15.88 -1.25 5.12
CA TYR A 89 -14.70 -0.39 5.17
C TYR A 89 -13.87 -0.47 3.89
N ILE A 90 -13.58 -1.69 3.41
CA ILE A 90 -12.84 -1.91 2.17
C ILE A 90 -13.58 -1.25 1.00
N ALA A 91 -14.89 -1.46 0.86
CA ALA A 91 -15.69 -0.85 -0.19
C ALA A 91 -15.70 0.70 -0.11
N CYS A 92 -15.90 1.26 1.09
CA CYS A 92 -15.85 2.70 1.32
C CYS A 92 -14.48 3.29 0.98
N MET A 93 -13.40 2.67 1.45
CA MET A 93 -12.04 3.09 1.13
C MET A 93 -11.75 2.99 -0.37
N HIS A 94 -12.26 1.97 -1.06
CA HIS A 94 -12.12 1.89 -2.52
C HIS A 94 -12.82 3.05 -3.22
N VAL A 95 -14.06 3.36 -2.87
CA VAL A 95 -14.78 4.50 -3.45
C VAL A 95 -14.05 5.81 -3.17
N LEU A 96 -13.66 6.05 -1.91
CA LEU A 96 -12.91 7.25 -1.53
C LEU A 96 -11.60 7.38 -2.31
N ARG A 97 -10.80 6.31 -2.36
CA ARG A 97 -9.53 6.32 -3.10
C ARG A 97 -9.75 6.58 -4.58
N SER A 98 -10.73 5.94 -5.23
CA SER A 98 -11.01 6.19 -6.65
C SER A 98 -11.51 7.61 -6.93
N THR A 99 -12.34 8.17 -6.04
CA THR A 99 -12.85 9.54 -6.16
C THR A 99 -11.75 10.59 -6.01
N TYR A 100 -10.87 10.43 -5.03
CA TYR A 100 -9.82 11.41 -4.72
C TYR A 100 -8.51 11.16 -5.47
N LEU A 101 -8.36 10.03 -6.17
CA LEU A 101 -7.14 9.69 -6.91
C LEU A 101 -6.74 10.76 -7.94
N PRO A 102 -7.64 11.30 -8.79
CA PRO A 102 -7.25 12.31 -9.77
C PRO A 102 -6.63 13.55 -9.10
N ALA A 103 -7.25 14.06 -8.03
CA ALA A 103 -6.75 15.20 -7.26
C ALA A 103 -5.40 14.90 -6.58
N TYR A 104 -5.24 13.70 -6.02
CA TYR A 104 -3.97 13.25 -5.47
C TYR A 104 -2.88 13.25 -6.55
N THR A 105 -3.16 12.65 -7.71
CA THR A 105 -2.18 12.54 -8.81
C THR A 105 -1.79 13.88 -9.41
N SER A 106 -2.67 14.90 -9.40
CA SER A 106 -2.31 16.24 -9.88
C SER A 106 -1.32 16.97 -8.98
N LEU A 107 -1.24 16.60 -7.70
CA LEU A 107 -0.31 17.17 -6.72
C LEU A 107 0.99 16.38 -6.62
N LEU A 108 1.03 15.17 -7.18
CA LEU A 108 2.23 14.37 -7.24
C LEU A 108 3.26 15.01 -8.17
N ARG A 109 4.49 15.07 -7.68
CA ARG A 109 5.61 15.43 -8.54
C ARG A 109 5.86 14.31 -9.56
N PRO A 110 6.25 14.65 -10.80
CA PRO A 110 6.68 13.66 -11.78
C PRO A 110 7.73 12.71 -11.19
N TYR A 111 7.64 11.42 -11.51
CA TYR A 111 8.52 10.33 -11.03
C TYR A 111 8.36 9.88 -9.58
N TYR A 112 7.52 10.53 -8.79
CA TYR A 112 7.35 10.12 -7.39
C TYR A 112 6.23 9.09 -7.18
N SER A 113 5.36 8.82 -8.16
CA SER A 113 4.18 7.94 -7.96
C SER A 113 4.43 6.48 -8.35
N SER A 114 4.04 5.54 -7.47
CA SER A 114 3.57 4.22 -7.88
C SER A 114 2.09 4.34 -8.22
N ASP A 115 1.61 3.63 -9.24
CA ASP A 115 0.16 3.40 -9.36
C ASP A 115 -0.36 2.82 -8.02
N PRO A 116 -1.19 3.55 -7.25
CA PRO A 116 -1.63 3.10 -5.93
C PRO A 116 -2.60 1.92 -6.02
N PHE A 117 -3.04 1.59 -7.23
CA PHE A 117 -3.85 0.43 -7.56
C PHE A 117 -3.03 -0.50 -8.45
N PRO A 118 -2.19 -1.39 -7.88
CA PRO A 118 -1.46 -2.33 -8.71
C PRO A 118 -2.48 -3.16 -9.49
N SER A 119 -2.57 -2.91 -10.79
CA SER A 119 -3.45 -3.64 -11.71
C SER A 119 -3.06 -5.13 -11.83
N THR A 120 -1.97 -5.53 -11.16
CA THR A 120 -1.50 -6.91 -11.09
C THR A 120 -1.98 -7.54 -9.79
N PRO A 121 -2.79 -8.62 -9.85
CA PRO A 121 -3.20 -9.34 -8.66
C PRO A 121 -1.96 -9.98 -8.02
N VAL A 122 -1.46 -9.37 -6.95
CA VAL A 122 -0.42 -9.99 -6.13
C VAL A 122 -1.07 -11.15 -5.39
N PRO A 123 -0.55 -12.38 -5.46
CA PRO A 123 -1.07 -13.50 -4.68
C PRO A 123 -0.98 -13.15 -3.19
N GLN A 124 -2.10 -12.74 -2.59
CA GLN A 124 -2.15 -12.43 -1.17
C GLN A 124 -2.09 -13.74 -0.41
N ALA A 125 -0.92 -14.04 0.16
CA ALA A 125 -0.82 -15.10 1.15
C ALA A 125 -1.70 -14.72 2.35
N HIS A 126 -2.71 -15.56 2.60
CA HIS A 126 -3.74 -15.42 3.63
C HIS A 126 -3.17 -14.95 4.98
N GLY A 127 -3.60 -13.78 5.48
CA GLY A 127 -3.36 -13.43 6.88
C GLY A 127 -3.51 -11.96 7.29
N SER A 128 -3.40 -10.99 6.39
CA SER A 128 -3.58 -9.57 6.76
C SER A 128 -4.07 -8.73 5.58
N THR A 129 -5.37 -8.82 5.31
CA THR A 129 -6.08 -8.18 4.17
C THR A 129 -6.01 -6.64 4.19
N LEU A 130 -5.63 -6.01 5.31
CA LEU A 130 -5.53 -4.55 5.45
C LEU A 130 -4.11 -4.01 5.34
N ASN A 131 -3.07 -4.85 5.44
CA ASN A 131 -1.69 -4.40 5.27
C ASN A 131 -1.35 -4.47 3.78
N THR A 132 -1.71 -3.43 3.04
CA THR A 132 -1.21 -3.27 1.68
C THR A 132 0.31 -3.26 1.75
N VAL A 133 0.93 -4.21 1.06
CA VAL A 133 2.40 -4.29 0.95
C VAL A 133 2.96 -2.98 0.35
N GLN A 134 2.12 -2.24 -0.38
CA GLN A 134 2.38 -0.93 -0.92
C GLN A 134 2.21 0.15 0.14
N ARG A 135 3.29 0.88 0.41
CA ARG A 135 3.36 1.88 1.49
C ARG A 135 2.84 3.25 1.07
N GLU A 136 2.70 3.49 -0.24
CA GLU A 136 2.03 4.68 -0.75
C GLU A 136 0.52 4.69 -0.49
N THR A 137 -0.13 3.52 -0.33
CA THR A 137 -1.57 3.46 -0.09
C THR A 137 -1.99 4.18 1.20
N PRO A 138 -1.33 3.97 2.36
CA PRO A 138 -1.56 4.79 3.55
C PRO A 138 -1.36 6.30 3.35
N ILE A 139 -0.47 6.71 2.43
CA ILE A 139 -0.24 8.13 2.14
C ILE A 139 -1.42 8.74 1.38
N LEU A 140 -1.99 7.99 0.43
CA LEU A 140 -3.25 8.36 -0.23
C LEU A 140 -4.39 8.46 0.80
N ASP A 141 -4.48 7.51 1.74
CA ASP A 141 -5.50 7.54 2.79
C ASP A 141 -5.35 8.77 3.70
N GLN A 142 -4.12 9.14 4.05
CA GLN A 142 -3.85 10.36 4.81
C GLN A 142 -4.23 11.62 4.03
N PHE A 143 -3.95 11.66 2.72
CA PHE A 143 -4.38 12.73 1.84
C PHE A 143 -5.91 12.85 1.80
N ILE A 144 -6.63 11.73 1.65
CA ILE A 144 -8.10 11.68 1.67
C ILE A 144 -8.63 12.23 2.99
N ALA A 145 -8.08 11.79 4.12
CA ALA A 145 -8.51 12.24 5.44
C ALA A 145 -8.35 13.77 5.60
N LEU A 146 -7.23 14.32 5.14
CA LEU A 146 -7.00 15.77 5.16
C LEU A 146 -7.93 16.51 4.19
N LYS A 147 -8.15 15.97 2.98
CA LYS A 147 -8.97 16.62 1.96
C LYS A 147 -10.45 16.62 2.33
N VAL A 148 -10.98 15.50 2.80
CA VAL A 148 -12.36 15.40 3.31
C VAL A 148 -12.58 16.38 4.47
N ARG A 149 -11.61 16.49 5.38
CA ARG A 149 -11.67 17.46 6.48
C ARG A 149 -11.71 18.90 5.97
N GLU A 150 -10.90 19.21 4.97
CA GLU A 150 -10.87 20.53 4.36
C GLU A 150 -12.19 20.86 3.66
N ASP A 151 -12.74 19.90 2.92
CA ASP A 151 -14.02 20.04 2.22
C ASP A 151 -15.16 20.31 3.23
N VAL A 152 -15.20 19.56 4.35
CA VAL A 152 -16.18 19.79 5.43
C VAL A 152 -16.04 21.17 6.07
N PHE A 153 -14.81 21.66 6.29
CA PHE A 153 -14.61 22.99 6.84
C PHE A 153 -14.95 24.13 5.89
N ALA A 154 -14.74 23.93 4.59
CA ALA A 154 -15.16 24.89 3.58
C ALA A 154 -16.70 25.03 3.57
N ASP A 155 -17.42 23.94 3.80
CA ASP A 155 -18.89 23.94 3.87
C ASP A 155 -19.42 24.55 5.18
N ASP A 156 -18.77 24.27 6.32
CA ASP A 156 -19.22 24.75 7.64
C ASP A 156 -18.85 26.22 7.93
N SER A 157 -17.83 26.76 7.28
CA SER A 157 -17.30 28.10 7.53
C SER A 157 -17.06 28.87 6.24
N GLU A 158 -17.93 29.84 5.95
CA GLU A 158 -17.76 30.77 4.81
C GLU A 158 -16.46 31.58 4.84
N LEU A 159 -15.80 31.69 6.01
CA LEU A 159 -14.52 32.36 6.20
C LEU A 159 -13.31 31.41 6.20
N HIS A 160 -13.51 30.14 5.86
CA HIS A 160 -12.41 29.18 5.84
C HIS A 160 -11.47 29.48 4.67
N LEU A 161 -10.22 29.81 4.99
CA LEU A 161 -9.16 29.97 4.00
C LEU A 161 -8.46 28.63 3.85
N GLU A 162 -8.41 28.14 2.61
CA GLU A 162 -7.70 26.91 2.28
C GLU A 162 -6.24 27.01 2.75
N ARG A 163 -5.75 25.95 3.39
CA ARG A 163 -4.34 25.86 3.81
C ARG A 163 -3.61 24.88 2.92
N GLU A 164 -3.09 25.36 1.80
CA GLU A 164 -2.37 24.55 0.82
C GLU A 164 -1.10 23.90 1.41
N ASP A 165 -0.51 24.54 2.42
CA ASP A 165 0.65 24.02 3.15
C ASP A 165 0.37 22.71 3.89
N MET A 166 -0.90 22.39 4.18
CA MET A 166 -1.27 21.17 4.92
C MET A 166 -0.91 19.89 4.15
N PHE A 167 -0.86 19.96 2.82
CA PHE A 167 -0.47 18.85 1.96
C PHE A 167 1.03 18.79 1.71
N LYS A 168 1.76 19.86 2.02
CA LYS A 168 3.18 20.00 1.71
C LYS A 168 4.01 18.90 2.37
N ASP A 169 3.72 18.55 3.62
CA ASP A 169 4.44 17.47 4.34
C ASP A 169 4.17 16.08 3.75
N ILE A 170 2.98 15.87 3.19
CA ILE A 170 2.65 14.64 2.47
C ILE A 170 3.53 14.53 1.24
N PHE A 171 3.54 15.54 0.37
CA PHE A 171 4.21 15.46 -0.93
C PHE A 171 5.72 15.71 -0.89
N ASP A 172 6.23 16.46 0.10
CA ASP A 172 7.67 16.74 0.23
C ASP A 172 8.42 15.65 1.00
N HIS A 173 7.74 14.91 1.88
CA HIS A 173 8.40 13.96 2.79
C HIS A 173 7.76 12.58 2.80
N SER A 174 6.48 12.49 3.15
CA SER A 174 5.84 11.19 3.42
C SER A 174 5.70 10.35 2.15
N GLN A 175 5.33 11.00 1.05
CA GLN A 175 5.11 10.37 -0.25
C GLN A 175 6.42 9.89 -0.88
N PRO A 176 7.50 10.72 -1.01
CA PRO A 176 8.78 10.24 -1.54
C PRO A 176 9.39 9.11 -0.70
N LYS A 177 9.22 9.18 0.63
CA LYS A 177 9.65 8.11 1.54
C LYS A 177 8.92 6.80 1.26
N ALA A 178 7.58 6.84 1.18
CA ALA A 178 6.78 5.66 0.91
C ALA A 178 7.12 5.02 -0.45
N ARG A 179 7.25 5.85 -1.50
CA ARG A 179 7.69 5.40 -2.83
C ARG A 179 9.06 4.73 -2.77
N LEU A 180 10.00 5.30 -2.04
CA LEU A 180 11.34 4.75 -1.90
C LEU A 180 11.32 3.40 -1.18
N GLU A 181 10.48 3.23 -0.16
CA GLU A 181 10.28 1.94 0.50
C GLU A 181 9.72 0.88 -0.47
N ASP A 182 8.76 1.26 -1.32
CA ASP A 182 8.21 0.39 -2.36
C ASP A 182 9.23 0.02 -3.44
N LEU A 183 10.08 0.96 -3.87
CA LEU A 183 11.17 0.68 -4.81
C LEU A 183 12.22 -0.26 -4.20
N VAL A 184 12.59 -0.06 -2.93
CA VAL A 184 13.49 -0.97 -2.20
C VAL A 184 12.90 -2.38 -2.12
N ARG A 185 11.58 -2.49 -1.92
CA ARG A 185 10.89 -3.79 -1.99
C ARG A 185 11.03 -4.43 -3.36
N ILE A 186 10.66 -3.71 -4.43
CA ILE A 186 10.66 -4.24 -5.80
C ILE A 186 12.08 -4.69 -6.20
N TYR A 187 13.07 -3.82 -6.03
CA TYR A 187 14.46 -4.15 -6.39
C TYR A 187 15.07 -5.18 -5.44
N GLY A 188 14.78 -5.11 -4.14
CA GLY A 188 15.29 -6.05 -3.16
C GLY A 188 14.75 -7.47 -3.36
N VAL A 189 13.47 -7.62 -3.73
CA VAL A 189 12.87 -8.91 -4.08
C VAL A 189 13.48 -9.44 -5.38
N LYS A 190 13.66 -8.57 -6.39
CA LYS A 190 14.32 -8.92 -7.66
C LYS A 190 15.75 -9.43 -7.44
N GLU A 191 16.49 -8.82 -6.53
CA GLU A 191 17.87 -9.21 -6.18
C GLU A 191 17.95 -10.38 -5.17
N GLY A 192 16.81 -10.86 -4.65
CA GLY A 192 16.74 -11.94 -3.67
C GLY A 192 17.28 -11.56 -2.28
N VAL A 193 17.40 -10.28 -1.97
CA VAL A 193 17.85 -9.76 -0.66
C VAL A 193 16.70 -9.36 0.25
N VAL A 194 15.49 -9.18 -0.30
CA VAL A 194 14.27 -8.90 0.45
C VAL A 194 13.25 -10.01 0.20
N THR A 195 12.51 -10.41 1.24
CA THR A 195 11.38 -11.36 1.13
C THR A 195 10.08 -10.72 1.62
N LEU A 196 8.96 -11.12 1.02
CA LEU A 196 7.61 -10.71 1.44
C LEU A 196 6.99 -11.68 2.45
N ALA A 197 7.68 -12.77 2.79
CA ALA A 197 7.23 -13.71 3.80
C ALA A 197 7.13 -13.01 5.17
N PRO A 198 6.10 -13.33 5.99
CA PRO A 198 6.00 -12.84 7.35
C PRO A 198 7.27 -13.16 8.17
N PRO A 199 7.68 -12.27 9.09
CA PRO A 199 8.80 -12.56 9.98
C PRO A 199 8.53 -13.84 10.77
N GLY A 200 9.50 -14.74 10.80
CA GLY A 200 9.39 -16.06 11.44
C GLY A 200 9.17 -17.23 10.47
N VAL A 201 8.73 -16.98 9.23
CA VAL A 201 8.63 -18.02 8.19
C VAL A 201 9.92 -18.05 7.38
N VAL A 202 10.77 -19.05 7.62
CA VAL A 202 12.02 -19.22 6.87
C VAL A 202 11.71 -19.88 5.52
N THR A 203 11.44 -19.07 4.51
CA THR A 203 11.32 -19.56 3.13
C THR A 203 12.71 -19.59 2.49
N TYR A 204 13.26 -20.78 2.27
CA TYR A 204 14.47 -20.93 1.47
C TYR A 204 14.11 -20.86 -0.01
N THR A 205 14.00 -19.65 -0.56
CA THR A 205 13.90 -19.47 -2.01
C THR A 205 15.23 -19.85 -2.64
N SER A 206 15.29 -21.08 -3.16
CA SER A 206 16.38 -21.51 -4.03
C SER A 206 16.14 -20.88 -5.40
N THR A 207 16.52 -19.61 -5.57
CA THR A 207 16.42 -18.93 -6.85
C THR A 207 17.51 -19.48 -7.78
N SER A 208 17.26 -20.66 -8.34
CA SER A 208 17.98 -21.12 -9.52
C SER A 208 17.49 -20.29 -10.69
N THR A 209 18.18 -19.19 -10.96
CA THR A 209 17.98 -18.36 -12.16
C THR A 209 18.38 -19.18 -13.38
N SER A 210 17.52 -20.09 -13.82
CA SER A 210 17.63 -20.74 -15.12
C SER A 210 17.23 -19.71 -16.16
N SER A 211 18.21 -18.97 -16.66
CA SER A 211 18.09 -18.13 -17.85
C SER A 211 17.82 -19.04 -19.06
N SER A 212 16.56 -19.44 -19.26
CA SER A 212 16.10 -20.04 -20.51
C SER A 212 15.97 -18.93 -21.54
N SER A 213 17.02 -18.74 -22.33
CA SER A 213 17.00 -17.95 -23.54
C SER A 213 16.18 -18.68 -24.61
N SER A 214 14.86 -18.54 -24.58
CA SER A 214 14.00 -19.01 -25.67
C SER A 214 14.05 -17.99 -26.81
N LYS A 215 14.86 -18.28 -27.83
CA LYS A 215 14.68 -17.74 -29.18
C LYS A 215 13.48 -18.46 -29.79
N ASP A 216 12.29 -17.85 -29.74
CA ASP A 216 11.14 -18.35 -30.49
C ASP A 216 10.98 -17.56 -31.80
N THR A 217 11.36 -18.27 -32.85
CA THR A 217 11.04 -18.01 -34.26
C THR A 217 9.53 -18.13 -34.45
N VAL A 218 8.93 -17.09 -35.00
CA VAL A 218 7.53 -17.02 -35.43
C VAL A 218 7.26 -18.02 -36.57
N MET A 219 6.27 -18.90 -36.40
CA MET A 219 5.63 -19.66 -37.47
C MET A 219 4.09 -19.51 -37.34
N PRO A 220 3.35 -19.43 -38.46
CA PRO A 220 1.92 -19.13 -38.45
C PRO A 220 1.02 -20.36 -38.27
N ALA A 221 -0.23 -20.06 -37.94
CA ALA A 221 -1.27 -20.92 -37.39
C ALA A 221 -1.75 -22.11 -38.25
N ARG A 222 -2.19 -23.16 -37.55
CA ARG A 222 -3.11 -24.20 -38.04
C ARG A 222 -4.43 -24.15 -37.26
N PRO A 223 -5.61 -24.39 -37.89
CA PRO A 223 -6.90 -24.37 -37.20
C PRO A 223 -7.38 -25.77 -36.77
N ASN A 224 -8.14 -25.77 -35.68
CA ASN A 224 -9.21 -26.68 -35.23
C ASN A 224 -8.94 -28.20 -35.04
N MET A 225 -8.95 -28.61 -33.77
CA MET A 225 -9.46 -29.92 -33.33
C MET A 225 -10.35 -29.77 -32.08
N PRO A 226 -11.40 -30.59 -31.93
CA PRO A 226 -12.36 -30.54 -30.81
C PRO A 226 -11.86 -31.31 -29.56
N PRO A 227 -12.46 -31.04 -28.37
CA PRO A 227 -12.02 -31.61 -27.10
C PRO A 227 -12.60 -33.01 -26.81
N PRO A 228 -11.86 -33.93 -26.17
CA PRO A 228 -12.42 -35.14 -25.59
C PRO A 228 -12.94 -34.93 -24.15
N SER A 229 -14.01 -35.65 -23.84
CA SER A 229 -14.79 -35.64 -22.59
C SER A 229 -14.04 -36.18 -21.36
N PRO A 230 -14.51 -35.89 -20.12
CA PRO A 230 -13.86 -36.31 -18.88
C PRO A 230 -14.31 -37.72 -18.45
N GLY A 231 -13.35 -38.64 -18.32
CA GLY A 231 -13.50 -39.92 -17.64
C GLY A 231 -12.98 -39.83 -16.21
N GLY A 232 -13.82 -40.17 -15.24
CA GLY A 232 -13.46 -40.23 -13.83
C GLY A 232 -12.53 -41.39 -13.51
N SER A 233 -11.71 -41.22 -12.47
CA SER A 233 -11.22 -42.36 -11.68
C SER A 233 -10.88 -41.93 -10.25
N THR A 234 -11.29 -42.81 -9.37
CA THR A 234 -11.17 -42.86 -7.90
C THR A 234 -9.83 -43.47 -7.46
N GLY A 235 -9.40 -43.11 -6.25
CA GLY A 235 -8.36 -43.80 -5.48
C GLY A 235 -6.96 -43.20 -5.66
N ARG A 236 -6.05 -43.20 -4.69
CA ARG A 236 -5.93 -44.10 -3.54
C ARG A 236 -4.86 -43.52 -2.60
N SER A 237 -5.07 -43.75 -1.30
CA SER A 237 -4.15 -43.48 -0.19
C SER A 237 -2.73 -44.06 -0.42
N SER A 238 -1.70 -43.31 -0.01
CA SER A 238 -0.40 -43.89 0.35
C SER A 238 0.21 -43.13 1.53
N THR A 239 -0.01 -43.68 2.72
CA THR A 239 0.78 -43.45 3.91
C THR A 239 2.08 -44.25 3.83
N SER A 240 3.21 -43.60 4.08
CA SER A 240 4.47 -44.28 4.41
C SER A 240 5.18 -43.48 5.49
N ARG A 241 5.14 -44.02 6.71
CA ARG A 241 6.03 -43.70 7.81
C ARG A 241 7.34 -44.51 7.66
N PHE A 242 8.38 -44.02 8.33
CA PHE A 242 9.28 -44.76 9.24
C PHE A 242 10.78 -44.88 8.93
N PHE A 243 11.55 -44.58 10.01
CA PHE A 243 12.84 -45.11 10.48
C PHE A 243 14.10 -44.83 9.63
N SER A 244 15.28 -44.54 10.17
CA SER A 244 15.85 -44.61 11.53
C SER A 244 17.26 -43.96 11.53
N ALA A 245 17.75 -43.64 12.73
CA ALA A 245 19.15 -43.38 13.06
C ALA A 245 20.11 -44.52 12.63
N PHE A 246 21.44 -44.28 12.68
CA PHE A 246 22.43 -45.05 13.46
C PHE A 246 23.90 -44.86 13.00
N MET A 247 24.80 -44.69 14.00
CA MET A 247 26.28 -44.90 14.07
C MET A 247 27.20 -44.06 13.15
N ARG A 248 28.26 -43.35 13.61
CA ARG A 248 29.35 -43.58 14.58
C ARG A 248 30.23 -44.80 14.24
N SER A 249 31.36 -44.57 13.58
CA SER A 249 32.58 -45.37 13.81
C SER A 249 33.84 -44.65 13.33
N SER A 250 34.84 -44.73 14.20
CA SER A 250 36.25 -44.39 14.08
C SER A 250 37.08 -45.61 13.64
N SER A 251 38.04 -45.47 12.73
CA SER A 251 39.38 -46.13 12.79
C SER A 251 40.25 -45.69 11.60
N SER A 252 41.48 -45.22 11.86
CA SER A 252 42.76 -45.92 11.64
C SER A 252 43.44 -45.70 10.28
N ARG A 253 44.38 -44.76 10.30
CA ARG A 253 45.82 -44.93 10.00
C ARG A 253 46.22 -46.01 8.95
N SER A 254 46.59 -45.57 7.76
CA SER A 254 47.54 -46.27 6.89
C SER A 254 48.47 -45.26 6.22
N LYS A 255 49.77 -45.44 6.45
CA LYS A 255 50.89 -44.64 5.95
C LYS A 255 51.42 -45.36 4.70
N SER A 256 51.18 -44.81 3.51
CA SER A 256 51.82 -45.30 2.27
C SER A 256 52.37 -44.12 1.49
N LYS A 257 53.70 -44.03 1.44
CA LYS A 257 54.45 -43.15 0.53
C LYS A 257 54.31 -43.74 -0.89
N SER A 258 53.67 -42.99 -1.78
CA SER A 258 53.52 -43.25 -3.21
C SER A 258 53.98 -42.01 -3.99
N PRO A 259 54.48 -42.15 -5.22
CA PRO A 259 55.16 -41.08 -5.96
C PRO A 259 54.17 -39.98 -6.36
N SER A 260 54.68 -38.75 -6.34
CA SER A 260 53.99 -37.48 -6.59
C SER A 260 53.30 -37.43 -7.96
N PRO A 261 51.97 -37.18 -8.01
CA PRO A 261 51.26 -36.77 -9.21
C PRO A 261 51.54 -35.29 -9.53
N PRO A 262 51.37 -34.85 -10.80
CA PRO A 262 51.58 -33.46 -11.22
C PRO A 262 50.66 -32.49 -10.47
N PRO A 263 51.04 -31.20 -10.33
CA PRO A 263 50.27 -30.20 -9.59
C PRO A 263 48.88 -30.04 -10.21
N THR A 264 47.92 -30.75 -9.63
CA THR A 264 46.51 -30.64 -10.00
C THR A 264 46.07 -29.25 -9.57
N ALA A 265 45.80 -28.38 -10.55
CA ALA A 265 45.28 -27.04 -10.34
C ALA A 265 44.14 -27.11 -9.32
N ARG A 266 44.41 -26.60 -8.12
CA ARG A 266 43.51 -26.58 -6.99
C ARG A 266 42.40 -25.60 -7.35
N GLN A 267 41.39 -26.10 -8.07
CA GLN A 267 40.17 -25.37 -8.36
C GLN A 267 39.55 -25.07 -7.00
N SER A 268 39.80 -23.86 -6.51
CA SER A 268 39.13 -23.31 -5.34
C SER A 268 37.65 -23.29 -5.68
N ALA A 269 36.93 -24.33 -5.24
CA ALA A 269 35.48 -24.36 -5.29
C ALA A 269 35.00 -23.13 -4.52
N THR A 270 34.62 -22.08 -5.25
CA THR A 270 34.08 -20.86 -4.69
C THR A 270 32.71 -21.21 -4.14
N THR A 271 32.67 -21.52 -2.84
CA THR A 271 31.42 -21.75 -2.11
C THR A 271 30.60 -20.47 -2.22
N LYS A 272 29.60 -20.47 -3.10
CA LYS A 272 28.66 -19.35 -3.26
C LYS A 272 28.00 -19.12 -1.90
N ARG A 273 28.28 -17.98 -1.27
CA ARG A 273 27.68 -17.61 0.01
C ARG A 273 26.16 -17.52 -0.19
N LYS A 274 25.41 -18.23 0.65
CA LYS A 274 23.94 -18.25 0.61
C LYS A 274 23.42 -17.00 1.30
N ILE A 275 22.83 -16.08 0.54
CA ILE A 275 22.18 -14.87 1.08
C ILE A 275 20.93 -15.29 1.87
N ARG A 276 20.74 -14.71 3.06
CA ARG A 276 19.48 -14.81 3.83
C ARG A 276 18.68 -13.53 3.60
N PRO A 277 17.56 -13.58 2.87
CA PRO A 277 16.77 -12.38 2.58
C PRO A 277 16.15 -11.79 3.85
N VAL A 278 16.03 -10.47 3.88
CA VAL A 278 15.43 -9.71 4.99
C VAL A 278 13.92 -9.53 4.74
N PRO A 279 13.04 -9.83 5.71
CA PRO A 279 11.60 -9.58 5.56
C PRO A 279 11.30 -8.09 5.36
N PHE A 280 10.53 -7.76 4.33
CA PHE A 280 10.19 -6.36 4.01
C PHE A 280 9.42 -5.66 5.13
N ALA A 281 8.61 -6.40 5.89
CA ALA A 281 7.86 -5.88 7.03
C ALA A 281 8.77 -5.31 8.15
N LEU A 282 10.05 -5.72 8.19
CA LEU A 282 11.03 -5.23 9.17
C LEU A 282 11.86 -4.06 8.64
N LEU A 283 11.74 -3.72 7.36
CA LEU A 283 12.50 -2.62 6.76
C LEU A 283 11.73 -1.31 6.89
N SER A 284 12.44 -0.20 7.04
CA SER A 284 11.88 1.15 6.86
C SER A 284 12.97 2.07 6.34
N VAL A 285 12.59 3.11 5.62
CA VAL A 285 13.52 4.09 5.08
C VAL A 285 13.46 5.38 5.89
N THR A 286 14.63 5.91 6.22
CA THR A 286 14.79 7.30 6.66
C THR A 286 15.13 8.15 5.46
N PHE A 287 14.30 9.16 5.21
CA PHE A 287 14.45 10.04 4.05
C PHE A 287 14.84 11.44 4.50
N SER A 288 15.98 11.94 4.04
CA SER A 288 16.41 13.32 4.27
C SER A 288 16.85 13.97 2.97
N THR A 289 17.12 15.28 2.99
CA THR A 289 17.61 16.02 1.81
C THR A 289 18.99 15.56 1.36
N ARG A 290 19.83 15.06 2.27
CA ARG A 290 21.22 14.69 2.00
C ARG A 290 21.45 13.19 1.98
N LYS A 291 20.64 12.41 2.69
CA LYS A 291 20.92 11.00 2.96
C LYS A 291 19.64 10.18 2.94
N VAL A 292 19.78 8.93 2.53
CA VAL A 292 18.75 7.92 2.71
C VAL A 292 19.33 6.78 3.53
N GLY A 293 18.65 6.41 4.61
CA GLY A 293 19.01 5.27 5.45
C GLY A 293 17.99 4.15 5.29
N LEU A 294 18.43 2.91 5.20
CA LEU A 294 17.60 1.73 5.40
C LEU A 294 17.72 1.28 6.85
N GLN A 295 16.61 1.27 7.56
CA GLN A 295 16.48 0.83 8.93
C GLN A 295 15.90 -0.58 9.00
N LEU A 296 16.41 -1.37 9.94
CA LEU A 296 15.87 -2.67 10.32
C LEU A 296 15.23 -2.55 11.70
N MET A 297 13.96 -2.94 11.81
CA MET A 297 13.23 -3.04 13.07
C MET A 297 13.50 -4.39 13.73
N SER A 298 13.90 -4.36 15.00
CA SER A 298 14.04 -5.55 15.83
C SER A 298 12.66 -6.09 16.21
N THR A 299 12.41 -7.38 15.99
CA THR A 299 11.17 -8.04 16.42
C THR A 299 11.09 -8.21 17.93
N GLU A 300 12.22 -8.25 18.62
CA GLU A 300 12.29 -8.49 20.07
C GLU A 300 12.08 -7.20 20.86
N THR A 301 12.67 -6.09 20.40
CA THR A 301 12.69 -4.83 21.15
C THR A 301 11.87 -3.72 20.50
N GLY A 302 11.44 -3.89 19.25
CA GLY A 302 10.84 -2.82 18.44
C GLY A 302 11.82 -1.71 18.05
N ALA A 303 13.08 -1.77 18.48
CA ALA A 303 14.08 -0.76 18.20
C ALA A 303 14.46 -0.77 16.71
N LYS A 304 14.65 0.42 16.15
CA LYS A 304 15.08 0.60 14.75
C LYS A 304 16.56 0.91 14.72
N ARG A 305 17.32 0.20 13.87
CA ARG A 305 18.74 0.48 13.62
C ARG A 305 18.97 0.72 12.13
N THR A 306 19.79 1.71 11.78
CA THR A 306 20.22 1.91 10.39
C THR A 306 21.24 0.84 10.02
N ILE A 307 20.96 0.09 8.96
CA ILE A 307 21.83 -0.99 8.44
C ILE A 307 22.57 -0.58 7.16
N VAL A 308 21.99 0.33 6.38
CA VAL A 308 22.58 0.87 5.15
C VAL A 308 22.30 2.36 5.14
N GLU A 309 23.29 3.16 4.74
CA GLU A 309 23.12 4.60 4.56
C GLU A 309 23.79 5.01 3.25
N VAL A 310 23.05 5.71 2.40
CA VAL A 310 23.51 6.17 1.09
C VAL A 310 23.35 7.69 1.02
N GLN A 311 24.38 8.36 0.55
CA GLN A 311 24.34 9.79 0.28
C GLN A 311 23.47 10.07 -0.96
N ARG A 312 22.61 11.08 -0.86
CA ARG A 312 21.86 11.61 -2.00
C ARG A 312 22.71 12.60 -2.77
N MET A 313 22.60 12.54 -4.08
CA MET A 313 23.35 13.43 -4.98
C MET A 313 22.72 14.83 -5.05
N SER A 314 21.39 14.90 -4.94
CA SER A 314 20.65 16.16 -4.91
C SER A 314 19.28 15.97 -4.23
N ARG A 315 18.60 17.08 -3.93
CA ARG A 315 17.23 17.08 -3.38
C ARG A 315 16.23 16.43 -4.33
N ASP A 316 16.45 16.56 -5.63
CA ASP A 316 15.56 16.06 -6.69
C ASP A 316 16.13 14.82 -7.38
N GLU A 317 17.02 14.11 -6.68
CA GLU A 317 17.53 12.83 -7.15
C GLU A 317 16.40 11.83 -7.39
N ASN A 318 16.49 11.15 -8.55
CA ASN A 318 15.60 10.07 -8.94
C ASN A 318 15.59 8.94 -7.88
N LEU A 319 14.41 8.60 -7.36
CA LEU A 319 14.25 7.65 -6.27
C LEU A 319 14.65 6.23 -6.66
N GLU A 320 14.47 5.85 -7.92
CA GLU A 320 14.87 4.57 -8.48
C GLU A 320 16.39 4.38 -8.39
N ALA A 321 17.17 5.44 -8.66
CA ALA A 321 18.62 5.41 -8.53
C ALA A 321 19.04 5.26 -7.05
N ALA A 322 18.40 5.99 -6.13
CA ALA A 322 18.66 5.88 -4.70
C ALA A 322 18.31 4.48 -4.17
N ALA A 323 17.14 3.93 -4.55
CA ALA A 323 16.70 2.59 -4.18
C ALA A 323 17.67 1.51 -4.66
N SER A 324 18.10 1.60 -5.91
CA SER A 324 19.07 0.67 -6.51
C SER A 324 20.38 0.64 -5.73
N ARG A 325 20.93 1.81 -5.35
CA ARG A 325 22.14 1.88 -4.51
C ARG A 325 21.94 1.29 -3.12
N ILE A 326 20.81 1.58 -2.46
CA ILE A 326 20.49 1.00 -1.15
C ILE A 326 20.44 -0.54 -1.22
N VAL A 327 19.82 -1.08 -2.27
CA VAL A 327 19.71 -2.54 -2.46
C VAL A 327 21.08 -3.16 -2.77
N ALA A 328 21.93 -2.48 -3.55
CA ALA A 328 23.29 -2.94 -3.82
C ALA A 328 24.14 -3.00 -2.55
N GLU A 329 24.10 -1.96 -1.70
CA GLU A 329 24.79 -1.93 -0.41
C GLU A 329 24.25 -3.00 0.55
N LEU A 330 22.92 -3.17 0.60
CA LEU A 330 22.29 -4.23 1.39
C LEU A 330 22.77 -5.62 0.94
N LYS A 331 22.87 -5.84 -0.37
CA LYS A 331 23.40 -7.09 -0.93
C LYS A 331 24.86 -7.33 -0.53
N GLY A 332 25.69 -6.28 -0.57
CA GLY A 332 27.07 -6.34 -0.09
C GLY A 332 27.15 -6.74 1.38
N LEU A 333 26.33 -6.13 2.23
CA LEU A 333 26.24 -6.41 3.66
C LEU A 333 25.77 -7.85 3.96
N LEU A 334 24.84 -8.39 3.17
CA LEU A 334 24.37 -9.78 3.36
C LEU A 334 25.34 -10.83 2.81
N LEU A 335 26.33 -10.43 2.01
CA LEU A 335 27.36 -11.30 1.46
C LEU A 335 28.64 -11.31 2.28
N SER A 336 28.88 -10.33 3.16
CA SER A 336 30.08 -10.23 4.00
C SER A 336 30.08 -11.24 5.15
#